data_AF-A0AAV3KZC6-F1
#
_entry.id   AF-A0AAV3KZC6-F1
#
_cell.length_a   1.000
_cell.length_b   1.000
_cell.length_c   1.000
_cell.angle_alpha   90.00
_cell.angle_beta   90.00
_cell.angle_gamma   90.00
#
_symmetry.space_group_name_H-M   'P 1'
#
loop_
_entity.id
_entity.type
_entity.pdbx_description
1 polymer ?
#
loop_
_entity_poly.entity_id
_entity_poly.type
_entity_poly.pdbx_seq_one_letter_code
_entity_poly.pdbx_strand_id
1 'polypeptide(L)'
;MLKAFKFRMYPTEEQKQQLIRTFGCARFTYNHLLKKRQKSWQQTGVADFSLTPATLKKEYPFLKEVDSLALANAQLNLDRAFRNYFKGRASFPKLKTKKSMWQSYTTNNQTHTVYLKNGYLKLPKQKELIKINQHRPVEGSIRSATISARYNEEFYVALLCDVSSIKKESSAKWIGIAYHPKTLIQTSRPLEVTLPKFHQTEEKLQHAQRKLNVKVRSAHHRKTRLDQASNYQKQKRKVMDLYLKQKNQREDYLEQLSGKLVKQYDYLFVESFPKEEAHADFSIHDWHKLITKLRYKSQWYNKKFLLINTDGAEESNSVRKSQVVEEMGRHSLIKG
;
A
#
# COMPACT_ATOMS: atom_id res chain seq x y z
N MET A 1 9.46 -14.88 8.15
CA MET A 1 8.20 -14.21 7.73
C MET A 1 8.52 -12.84 7.18
N LEU A 2 7.82 -12.37 6.15
CA LEU A 2 8.13 -11.07 5.55
C LEU A 2 7.41 -9.92 6.27
N LYS A 3 8.16 -8.91 6.72
CA LYS A 3 7.66 -7.70 7.39
C LYS A 3 8.31 -6.47 6.76
N ALA A 4 7.53 -5.42 6.54
CA ALA A 4 8.01 -4.18 5.95
C ALA A 4 8.22 -3.09 7.02
N PHE A 5 9.41 -2.49 7.05
CA PHE A 5 9.75 -1.36 7.92
C PHE A 5 9.87 -0.09 7.10
N LYS A 6 9.04 0.91 7.39
CA LYS A 6 9.01 2.17 6.64
C LYS A 6 9.60 3.31 7.45
N PHE A 7 10.56 4.03 6.87
CA PHE A 7 11.24 5.16 7.48
C PHE A 7 11.28 6.37 6.56
N ARG A 8 11.37 7.54 7.16
CA ARG A 8 11.63 8.80 6.47
C ARG A 8 13.12 8.92 6.14
N MET A 9 13.44 9.35 4.91
CA MET A 9 14.81 9.59 4.47
C MET A 9 15.09 11.09 4.35
N TYR A 10 16.35 11.47 4.57
CA TYR A 10 16.85 12.84 4.42
C TYR A 10 18.09 12.84 3.51
N PRO A 11 17.91 12.61 2.19
CA PRO A 11 19.01 12.64 1.24
C PRO A 11 19.54 14.06 1.01
N THR A 12 20.84 14.19 0.70
CA THR A 12 21.45 15.42 0.15
C THR A 12 20.94 15.71 -1.26
N GLU A 13 21.23 16.88 -1.83
CA GLU A 13 20.77 17.22 -3.18
C GLU A 13 21.34 16.26 -4.26
N GLU A 14 22.61 15.87 -4.15
CA GLU A 14 23.24 14.90 -5.05
C GLU A 14 22.55 13.53 -4.95
N GLN A 15 22.27 13.08 -3.72
CA GLN A 15 21.56 11.83 -3.46
C GLN A 15 20.14 11.89 -4.03
N LYS A 16 19.42 13.01 -3.87
CA LYS A 16 18.08 13.24 -4.45
C LYS A 16 18.12 13.13 -5.96
N GLN A 17 19.06 13.80 -6.63
CA GLN A 17 19.21 13.73 -8.08
C GLN A 17 19.39 12.30 -8.56
N GLN A 18 20.24 11.51 -7.89
CA GLN A 18 20.46 10.11 -8.23
C GLN A 18 19.22 9.23 -7.99
N LEU A 19 18.47 9.46 -6.90
CA LEU A 19 17.20 8.76 -6.65
C LEU A 19 16.14 9.11 -7.71
N ILE A 20 16.02 10.38 -8.08
CA ILE A 20 15.08 10.86 -9.11
C ILE A 20 15.43 10.29 -10.48
N ARG A 21 16.72 10.23 -10.83
CA ARG A 21 17.22 9.57 -12.04
C ARG A 21 16.82 8.09 -12.06
N THR A 22 16.99 7.41 -10.93
CA THR A 22 16.59 5.99 -10.77
C THR A 22 15.07 5.80 -10.94
N PHE A 23 14.23 6.67 -10.36
CA PHE A 23 12.79 6.65 -10.62
C PHE A 23 12.46 6.83 -12.11
N GLY A 24 13.17 7.74 -12.77
CA GLY A 24 13.03 7.99 -14.21
C GLY A 24 13.32 6.76 -15.05
N CYS A 25 14.46 6.11 -14.80
CA CYS A 25 14.90 4.91 -15.53
C CYS A 25 13.99 3.71 -15.27
N ALA A 26 13.55 3.49 -14.03
CA ALA A 26 12.60 2.43 -13.68
C ALA A 26 11.25 2.64 -14.37
N ARG A 27 10.75 3.89 -14.39
CA ARG A 27 9.52 4.25 -15.11
C ARG A 27 9.65 4.08 -16.62
N PHE A 28 10.77 4.53 -17.20
CA PHE A 28 11.06 4.38 -18.63
C PHE A 28 11.04 2.91 -19.02
N THR A 29 11.78 2.07 -18.29
CA THR A 29 11.84 0.63 -18.51
C THR A 29 10.46 0.00 -18.46
N TYR A 30 9.69 0.22 -17.38
CA TYR A 30 8.32 -0.30 -17.25
C TYR A 30 7.44 0.10 -18.44
N ASN A 31 7.44 1.39 -18.81
CA ASN A 31 6.59 1.91 -19.87
C ASN A 31 6.98 1.38 -21.23
N HIS A 32 8.28 1.24 -21.51
CA HIS A 32 8.78 0.74 -22.78
C HIS A 32 8.40 -0.74 -22.96
N LEU A 33 8.61 -1.56 -21.92
CA LEU A 33 8.16 -2.96 -21.91
C LEU A 33 6.65 -3.08 -22.08
N LEU A 34 5.86 -2.26 -21.38
CA LEU A 34 4.40 -2.27 -21.50
C LEU A 34 3.95 -1.89 -22.92
N LYS A 35 4.54 -0.88 -23.54
CA LYS A 35 4.20 -0.49 -24.93
C LYS A 35 4.46 -1.62 -25.92
N LYS A 36 5.60 -2.32 -25.79
CA LYS A 36 5.91 -3.47 -26.65
C LYS A 36 4.87 -4.58 -26.51
N ARG A 37 4.50 -4.93 -25.27
CA ARG A 37 3.45 -5.93 -24.96
C ARG A 37 2.07 -5.50 -25.45
N GLN A 38 1.73 -4.22 -25.31
CA GLN A 38 0.47 -3.68 -25.83
C GLN A 38 0.41 -3.81 -27.34
N LYS A 39 1.49 -3.45 -28.05
CA LYS A 39 1.57 -3.56 -29.50
C LYS A 39 1.41 -5.02 -29.96
N SER A 40 2.15 -5.96 -29.36
CA SER A 40 2.05 -7.38 -29.74
C SER A 40 0.67 -7.96 -29.42
N TRP A 41 0.10 -7.60 -28.26
CA TRP A 41 -1.24 -8.04 -27.84
C TRP A 41 -2.32 -7.57 -28.81
N GLN A 42 -2.22 -6.32 -29.28
CA GLN A 42 -3.15 -5.78 -30.28
C GLN A 42 -3.02 -6.46 -31.66
N GLN A 43 -1.81 -6.91 -32.03
CA GLN A 43 -1.54 -7.51 -33.33
C GLN A 43 -1.83 -9.02 -33.39
N THR A 44 -1.56 -9.75 -32.30
CA THR A 44 -1.53 -11.21 -32.29
C THR A 44 -2.40 -11.84 -31.21
N GLY A 45 -2.96 -11.04 -30.30
CA GLY A 45 -3.61 -11.56 -29.09
C GLY A 45 -2.63 -12.17 -28.08
N VAL A 46 -1.32 -12.03 -28.27
CA VAL A 46 -0.28 -12.55 -27.37
C VAL A 46 0.68 -11.44 -26.95
N ALA A 47 0.95 -11.36 -25.65
CA ALA A 47 1.84 -10.35 -25.08
C ALA A 47 3.29 -10.82 -25.21
N ASP A 48 4.16 -9.97 -25.77
CA ASP A 48 5.57 -10.28 -26.02
C ASP A 48 6.44 -9.99 -24.78
N PHE A 49 7.01 -11.04 -24.22
CA PHE A 49 7.89 -10.96 -23.04
C PHE A 49 9.39 -11.01 -23.39
N SER A 50 9.76 -11.02 -24.67
CA SER A 50 11.15 -11.14 -25.13
C SER A 50 12.01 -9.93 -24.78
N LEU A 51 11.41 -8.73 -24.74
CA LEU A 51 12.13 -7.50 -24.42
C LEU A 51 12.48 -7.45 -22.92
N THR A 52 13.75 -7.20 -22.60
CA THR A 52 14.25 -7.18 -21.23
C THR A 52 14.96 -5.86 -20.90
N PRO A 53 15.17 -5.52 -19.62
CA PRO A 53 16.02 -4.41 -19.23
C PRO A 53 17.45 -4.52 -19.76
N ALA A 54 17.97 -5.73 -19.97
CA ALA A 54 19.32 -5.95 -20.51
C ALA A 54 19.42 -5.54 -21.98
N THR A 55 18.42 -5.86 -22.80
CA THR A 55 18.35 -5.41 -24.20
C THR A 55 18.17 -3.89 -24.27
N LEU A 56 17.29 -3.32 -23.44
CA LEU A 56 17.10 -1.87 -23.37
C LEU A 56 18.37 -1.11 -22.97
N LYS A 57 19.23 -1.68 -22.13
CA LYS A 57 20.53 -1.06 -21.79
C LYS A 57 21.51 -0.97 -22.96
N LYS A 58 21.37 -1.82 -23.98
CA LYS A 58 22.20 -1.76 -25.19
C LYS A 58 21.77 -0.56 -26.05
N GLU A 59 20.46 -0.39 -26.21
CA GLU A 59 19.86 0.69 -27.00
C GLU A 59 19.85 2.05 -26.29
N TYR A 60 19.70 2.05 -24.96
CA TYR A 60 19.61 3.25 -24.12
C TYR A 60 20.70 3.26 -23.04
N PRO A 61 21.92 3.77 -23.35
CA PRO A 61 23.07 3.71 -22.45
C PRO A 61 22.85 4.37 -21.08
N PHE A 62 22.01 5.41 -20.98
CA PHE A 62 21.71 6.08 -19.71
C PHE A 62 21.12 5.15 -18.64
N LEU A 63 20.52 4.02 -19.04
CA LEU A 63 20.03 2.99 -18.10
C LEU A 63 21.15 2.27 -17.33
N LYS A 64 22.41 2.41 -17.76
CA LYS A 64 23.59 1.85 -17.06
C LYS A 64 24.01 2.70 -15.85
N GLU A 65 23.57 3.95 -15.77
CA GLU A 65 23.92 4.89 -14.69
C GLU A 65 23.20 4.58 -13.36
N VAL A 66 22.16 3.76 -13.41
CA VAL A 66 21.31 3.41 -12.26
C VAL A 66 21.49 1.95 -11.86
N ASP A 67 20.92 1.59 -10.72
CA ASP A 67 20.93 0.23 -10.22
C ASP A 67 20.20 -0.72 -11.20
N SER A 68 20.87 -1.82 -11.59
CA SER A 68 20.31 -2.84 -12.47
C SER A 68 19.09 -3.53 -11.83
N LEU A 69 19.10 -3.71 -10.52
CA LEU A 69 18.02 -4.37 -9.78
C LEU A 69 16.76 -3.50 -9.75
N ALA A 70 16.90 -2.18 -9.81
CA ALA A 70 15.76 -1.27 -9.97
C ALA A 70 15.03 -1.51 -11.30
N LEU A 71 15.78 -1.74 -12.38
CA LEU A 71 15.22 -1.99 -13.72
C LEU A 71 14.63 -3.40 -13.82
N ALA A 72 15.30 -4.39 -13.24
CA ALA A 72 14.78 -5.76 -13.15
C ALA A 72 13.45 -5.79 -12.36
N ASN A 73 13.38 -5.10 -11.21
CA ASN A 73 12.14 -4.99 -10.45
C ASN A 73 11.03 -4.24 -11.21
N ALA A 74 11.38 -3.29 -12.09
CA ALA A 74 10.39 -2.63 -12.94
C ALA A 74 9.73 -3.64 -13.91
N GLN A 75 10.50 -4.55 -14.51
CA GLN A 75 9.99 -5.66 -15.32
C GLN A 75 9.15 -6.63 -14.47
N LEU A 76 9.68 -7.11 -13.34
CA LEU A 76 8.98 -8.08 -12.48
C LEU A 76 7.62 -7.56 -11.99
N ASN A 77 7.53 -6.26 -11.70
CA ASN A 77 6.26 -5.62 -11.35
C ASN A 77 5.26 -5.61 -12.51
N LEU A 78 5.73 -5.41 -13.74
CA LEU A 78 4.90 -5.49 -14.94
C LEU A 78 4.44 -6.94 -15.20
N ASP A 79 5.34 -7.91 -15.05
CA ASP A 79 5.02 -9.34 -15.21
C ASP A 79 3.97 -9.79 -14.20
N ARG A 80 4.08 -9.33 -12.95
CA ARG A 80 3.06 -9.55 -11.93
C ARG A 80 1.72 -8.92 -12.32
N ALA A 81 1.74 -7.70 -12.89
CA ALA A 81 0.52 -7.03 -13.32
C ALA A 81 -0.20 -7.82 -14.44
N PHE A 82 0.53 -8.31 -15.45
CA PHE A 82 -0.03 -9.18 -16.49
C PHE A 82 -0.54 -10.51 -15.93
N ARG A 83 0.21 -11.17 -15.04
CA ARG A 83 -0.27 -12.41 -14.37
C ARG A 83 -1.57 -12.19 -13.61
N ASN A 84 -1.72 -11.05 -12.94
CA ASN A 84 -2.96 -10.73 -12.24
C ASN A 84 -4.11 -10.42 -13.21
N TYR A 85 -3.83 -9.73 -14.32
CA TYR A 85 -4.81 -9.47 -15.37
C TYR A 85 -5.34 -10.77 -16.00
N PHE A 86 -4.46 -11.67 -16.42
CA PHE A 86 -4.87 -12.96 -17.01
C PHE A 86 -5.59 -13.88 -16.03
N LYS A 87 -5.37 -13.72 -14.72
CA LYS A 87 -6.12 -14.43 -13.67
C LYS A 87 -7.45 -13.75 -13.31
N GLY A 88 -7.86 -12.69 -14.01
CA GLY A 88 -9.08 -11.93 -13.70
C GLY A 88 -9.04 -11.15 -12.38
N ARG A 89 -7.87 -10.98 -11.77
CA ARG A 89 -7.72 -10.32 -10.45
C ARG A 89 -7.45 -8.83 -10.52
N ALA A 90 -7.14 -8.31 -11.71
CA ALA A 90 -6.82 -6.91 -11.93
C ALA A 90 -7.17 -6.50 -13.36
N SER A 91 -7.38 -5.19 -13.58
CA SER A 91 -7.51 -4.64 -14.92
C SER A 91 -6.18 -4.61 -15.67
N PHE A 92 -6.26 -4.37 -16.98
CA PHE A 92 -5.08 -4.29 -17.85
C PHE A 92 -4.04 -3.26 -17.34
N PRO A 93 -2.72 -3.55 -17.39
CA PRO A 93 -1.69 -2.65 -16.88
C PRO A 93 -1.68 -1.27 -17.58
N LYS A 94 -1.51 -0.20 -16.79
CA LYS A 94 -1.46 1.19 -17.30
C LYS A 94 -0.04 1.76 -17.32
N LEU A 95 0.21 2.70 -18.23
CA LEU A 95 1.47 3.45 -18.28
C LEU A 95 1.66 4.30 -17.02
N LYS A 96 2.90 4.32 -16.52
CA LYS A 96 3.31 5.16 -15.39
C LYS A 96 3.62 6.58 -15.86
N THR A 97 3.31 7.58 -15.03
CA THR A 97 3.54 9.00 -15.34
C THR A 97 4.54 9.67 -14.39
N LYS A 98 5.38 10.57 -14.92
CA LYS A 98 6.27 11.44 -14.13
C LYS A 98 5.49 12.42 -13.26
N LYS A 99 4.24 12.75 -13.65
CA LYS A 99 3.36 13.69 -12.95
C LYS A 99 2.66 13.09 -11.73
N SER A 100 2.86 11.81 -11.44
CA SER A 100 2.32 11.17 -10.23
C SER A 100 2.96 11.79 -8.99
N MET A 101 2.13 12.08 -7.98
CA MET A 101 2.57 12.55 -6.66
C MET A 101 3.63 11.62 -6.05
N TRP A 102 3.47 10.31 -6.24
CA TRP A 102 4.42 9.31 -5.77
C TRP A 102 5.25 8.76 -6.93
N GLN A 103 6.57 8.78 -6.77
CA GLN A 103 7.52 8.03 -7.58
C GLN A 103 8.18 6.97 -6.70
N SER A 104 8.56 5.83 -7.29
CA SER A 104 9.25 4.78 -6.55
C SER A 104 10.07 3.86 -7.45
N TYR A 105 11.08 3.23 -6.85
CA TYR A 105 11.76 2.05 -7.40
C TYR A 105 11.99 1.05 -6.26
N THR A 106 12.23 -0.22 -6.60
CA THR A 106 12.62 -1.24 -5.64
C THR A 106 13.94 -1.84 -6.05
N THR A 107 14.86 -1.98 -5.10
CA THR A 107 16.12 -2.68 -5.27
C THR A 107 16.17 -3.87 -4.33
N ASN A 108 16.86 -4.94 -4.73
CA ASN A 108 17.01 -6.14 -3.92
C ASN A 108 18.35 -6.08 -3.18
N ASN A 109 18.40 -6.65 -1.99
CA ASN A 109 19.65 -6.78 -1.27
C ASN A 109 20.42 -8.00 -1.78
N GLN A 110 21.56 -7.76 -2.43
CA GLN A 110 22.50 -8.80 -2.83
C GLN A 110 23.68 -8.71 -1.86
N THR A 111 23.73 -9.59 -0.86
CA THR A 111 24.87 -9.74 0.08
C THR A 111 25.48 -8.39 0.52
N HIS A 112 24.70 -7.61 1.26
CA HIS A 112 25.07 -6.30 1.84
C HIS A 112 25.09 -5.09 0.88
N THR A 113 24.43 -5.14 -0.27
CA THR A 113 24.22 -3.91 -1.07
C THR A 113 23.24 -2.92 -0.42
N VAL A 114 22.39 -3.40 0.50
CA VAL A 114 21.47 -2.60 1.31
C VAL A 114 21.65 -2.96 2.78
N TYR A 115 22.04 -1.99 3.61
CA TYR A 115 22.16 -2.18 5.06
C TYR A 115 21.94 -0.88 5.82
N LEU A 116 21.67 -1.00 7.12
CA LEU A 116 21.58 0.12 8.05
C LEU A 116 22.84 0.19 8.91
N LYS A 117 23.34 1.40 9.16
CA LYS A 117 24.46 1.68 10.07
C LYS A 117 24.21 3.00 10.79
N ASN A 118 24.08 2.98 12.11
CA ASN A 118 23.95 4.16 12.98
C ASN A 118 22.86 5.17 12.53
N GLY A 119 21.68 4.70 12.12
CA GLY A 119 20.61 5.58 11.62
C GLY A 119 20.80 6.08 10.19
N TYR A 120 21.77 5.52 9.45
CA TYR A 120 21.96 5.76 8.03
C TYR A 120 21.70 4.49 7.22
N LEU A 121 21.28 4.68 5.97
CA LEU A 121 20.97 3.63 5.01
C LEU A 121 21.99 3.63 3.87
N LYS A 122 22.63 2.48 3.62
CA LYS A 122 23.36 2.24 2.37
C LYS A 122 22.39 1.77 1.29
N LEU A 123 22.52 2.33 0.09
CA LEU A 123 21.83 1.88 -1.12
C LEU A 123 22.83 1.68 -2.26
N PRO A 124 22.51 0.81 -3.24
CA PRO A 124 23.25 0.70 -4.48
C PRO A 124 23.33 2.04 -5.22
N LYS A 125 24.47 2.29 -5.90
CA LYS A 125 24.71 3.51 -6.71
C LYS A 125 24.62 4.84 -5.96
N GLN A 126 24.47 4.81 -4.64
CA GLN A 126 24.68 5.97 -3.77
C GLN A 126 26.10 5.90 -3.23
N LYS A 127 26.87 6.97 -3.42
CA LYS A 127 28.27 7.02 -2.94
C LYS A 127 28.30 6.94 -1.41
N GLU A 128 27.53 7.82 -0.78
CA GLU A 128 27.45 7.96 0.66
C GLU A 128 26.21 7.28 1.26
N LEU A 129 26.17 7.20 2.59
CA LEU A 129 25.02 6.72 3.33
C LEU A 129 23.95 7.82 3.42
N ILE A 130 22.69 7.44 3.35
CA ILE A 130 21.56 8.38 3.44
C ILE A 130 21.03 8.38 4.87
N LYS A 131 20.93 9.56 5.49
CA LYS A 131 20.33 9.69 6.83
C LYS A 131 18.86 9.28 6.80
N ILE A 132 18.45 8.47 7.78
CA ILE A 132 17.04 8.10 7.96
C ILE A 132 16.58 8.42 9.39
N ASN A 133 15.29 8.71 9.55
CA ASN A 133 14.69 8.75 10.89
C ASN A 133 14.28 7.32 11.29
N GLN A 134 15.25 6.58 11.83
CA GLN A 134 15.07 5.24 12.37
C GLN A 134 14.42 5.28 13.75
N HIS A 135 13.12 5.58 13.79
CA HIS A 135 12.31 5.67 15.01
C HIS A 135 11.94 4.30 15.63
N ARG A 136 12.42 3.19 15.05
CA ARG A 136 12.26 1.82 15.57
C ARG A 136 13.36 0.90 15.02
N PRO A 137 13.79 -0.15 15.74
CA PRO A 137 14.75 -1.12 15.22
C PRO A 137 14.17 -1.87 14.02
N VAL A 138 15.06 -2.29 13.12
CA VAL A 138 14.73 -3.21 12.03
C VAL A 138 15.10 -4.61 12.46
N GLU A 139 14.11 -5.49 12.47
CA GLU A 139 14.28 -6.89 12.84
C GLU A 139 14.54 -7.72 11.57
N GLY A 140 15.35 -8.78 11.72
CA GLY A 140 15.58 -9.75 10.66
C GLY A 140 16.51 -9.27 9.54
N SER A 141 16.56 -10.05 8.47
CA SER A 141 17.45 -9.79 7.32
C SER A 141 16.74 -8.98 6.23
N ILE A 142 17.38 -7.91 5.74
CA ILE A 142 16.80 -7.09 4.67
C ILE A 142 16.86 -7.86 3.35
N ARG A 143 15.70 -8.10 2.73
CA ARG A 143 15.55 -8.75 1.41
C ARG A 143 15.53 -7.73 0.28
N SER A 144 14.82 -6.61 0.47
CA SER A 144 14.72 -5.55 -0.54
C SER A 144 14.40 -4.20 0.10
N ALA A 145 14.65 -3.13 -0.65
CA ALA A 145 14.31 -1.77 -0.29
C ALA A 145 13.50 -1.12 -1.40
N THR A 146 12.30 -0.64 -1.06
CA THR A 146 11.50 0.21 -1.94
C THR A 146 11.71 1.66 -1.52
N ILE A 147 12.32 2.45 -2.40
CA ILE A 147 12.48 3.88 -2.20
C ILE A 147 11.31 4.58 -2.88
N SER A 148 10.70 5.53 -2.20
CA SER A 148 9.60 6.32 -2.72
C SER A 148 9.78 7.79 -2.39
N ALA A 149 9.29 8.66 -3.27
CA ALA A 149 9.30 10.09 -3.05
C ALA A 149 7.93 10.71 -3.32
N ARG A 150 7.46 11.54 -2.38
CA ARG A 150 6.28 12.42 -2.55
C ARG A 150 6.76 13.75 -3.12
N TYR A 151 6.20 14.12 -4.27
CA TYR A 151 6.57 15.31 -5.05
C TYR A 151 8.08 15.43 -5.40
N ASN A 152 8.85 14.33 -5.30
CA ASN A 152 10.32 14.32 -5.35
C ASN A 152 11.01 15.21 -4.29
N GLU A 153 10.29 15.66 -3.28
CA GLU A 153 10.80 16.46 -2.17
C GLU A 153 10.95 15.59 -0.92
N GLU A 154 10.04 14.64 -0.78
CA GLU A 154 9.85 13.90 0.43
C GLU A 154 10.11 12.41 0.27
N PHE A 155 11.26 11.95 0.75
CA PHE A 155 11.75 10.59 0.52
C PHE A 155 11.45 9.63 1.68
N TYR A 156 11.16 8.38 1.33
CA TYR A 156 10.90 7.29 2.26
C TYR A 156 11.50 6.00 1.74
N VAL A 157 11.94 5.15 2.66
CA VAL A 157 12.34 3.77 2.38
C VAL A 157 11.36 2.81 3.05
N ALA A 158 10.95 1.76 2.34
CA ALA A 158 10.32 0.58 2.93
C ALA A 158 11.26 -0.62 2.76
N LEU A 159 11.80 -1.11 3.87
CA LEU A 159 12.69 -2.26 3.94
C LEU A 159 11.85 -3.52 4.15
N LEU A 160 11.83 -4.41 3.16
CA LEU A 160 11.23 -5.72 3.31
C LEU A 160 12.24 -6.64 3.98
N CYS A 161 11.91 -7.13 5.17
CA CYS A 161 12.80 -7.94 5.99
C CYS A 161 12.20 -9.33 6.22
N ASP A 162 13.06 -10.33 6.28
CA ASP A 162 12.71 -11.67 6.72
C ASP A 162 13.00 -11.80 8.21
N VAL A 163 11.93 -11.85 8.99
CA VAL A 163 11.92 -11.85 10.46
C VAL A 163 11.52 -13.24 10.94
N SER A 164 12.14 -13.73 12.02
CA SER A 164 11.64 -14.92 12.72
C SER A 164 10.24 -14.66 13.28
N SER A 165 9.40 -15.70 13.36
CA SER A 165 8.09 -15.57 14.00
C SER A 165 8.27 -15.26 15.49
N ILE A 166 7.47 -14.33 16.01
CA ILE A 166 7.49 -13.98 17.43
C ILE A 166 6.54 -14.94 18.14
N LYS A 167 7.07 -15.81 19.01
CA LYS A 167 6.24 -16.59 19.94
C LYS A 167 5.76 -15.64 21.03
N LYS A 168 4.45 -15.38 21.09
CA LYS A 168 3.82 -14.67 22.21
C LYS A 168 3.07 -15.69 23.06
N GLU A 169 3.11 -15.52 24.38
CA GLU A 169 2.31 -16.31 25.31
C GLU A 169 0.83 -16.27 24.92
N SER A 170 0.18 -17.42 25.04
CA SER A 170 -1.23 -17.58 24.73
C SER A 170 -2.06 -17.03 25.89
N SER A 171 -3.00 -16.15 25.59
CA SER A 171 -4.03 -15.69 26.53
C SER A 171 -5.28 -16.59 26.51
N ALA A 172 -5.38 -17.51 25.54
CA ALA A 172 -6.55 -18.33 25.23
C ALA A 172 -7.85 -17.54 24.99
N LYS A 173 -7.74 -16.22 24.74
CA LYS A 173 -8.90 -15.35 24.51
C LYS A 173 -9.35 -15.42 23.05
N TRP A 174 -10.65 -15.36 22.82
CA TRP A 174 -11.23 -15.32 21.48
C TRP A 174 -12.11 -14.09 21.27
N ILE A 175 -12.43 -13.78 20.01
CA ILE A 175 -13.35 -12.70 19.65
C ILE A 175 -14.02 -12.99 18.30
N GLY A 176 -15.34 -12.87 18.27
CA GLY A 176 -16.12 -12.73 17.03
C GLY A 176 -16.16 -11.28 16.55
N ILE A 177 -15.90 -11.08 15.25
CA ILE A 177 -15.82 -9.78 14.58
C ILE A 177 -16.73 -9.82 13.34
N ALA A 178 -17.76 -8.97 13.35
CA ALA A 178 -18.64 -8.73 12.22
C ALA A 178 -18.41 -7.33 11.64
N TYR A 179 -18.83 -7.11 10.41
CA TYR A 179 -18.80 -5.80 9.77
C TYR A 179 -19.82 -4.84 10.42
N HIS A 180 -19.48 -3.55 10.46
CA HIS A 180 -20.41 -2.50 10.86
C HIS A 180 -20.20 -1.25 9.98
N PRO A 181 -21.26 -0.65 9.41
CA PRO A 181 -21.14 0.44 8.43
C PRO A 181 -20.49 1.73 8.97
N LYS A 182 -20.77 2.09 10.23
CA LYS A 182 -20.25 3.33 10.86
C LYS A 182 -18.89 3.17 11.56
N THR A 183 -18.64 2.03 12.20
CA THR A 183 -17.44 1.78 13.00
C THR A 183 -16.45 0.81 12.35
N LEU A 184 -16.75 0.31 11.15
CA LEU A 184 -16.10 -0.81 10.45
C LEU A 184 -16.32 -2.18 11.10
N ILE A 185 -16.32 -2.26 12.44
CA ILE A 185 -16.42 -3.51 13.18
C ILE A 185 -17.53 -3.48 14.24
N GLN A 186 -18.22 -4.60 14.39
CA GLN A 186 -18.98 -4.98 15.57
C GLN A 186 -18.26 -6.15 16.23
N THR A 187 -18.08 -6.09 17.55
CA THR A 187 -17.34 -7.10 18.31
C THR A 187 -18.24 -7.73 19.38
N SER A 188 -18.02 -9.03 19.60
CA SER A 188 -18.69 -9.85 20.61
C SER A 188 -18.37 -9.44 22.05
N ARG A 189 -17.22 -8.80 22.26
CA ARG A 189 -16.77 -8.22 23.54
C ARG A 189 -16.49 -6.73 23.37
N PRO A 190 -16.68 -5.90 24.41
CA PRO A 190 -16.36 -4.48 24.35
C PRO A 190 -14.92 -4.24 23.88
N LEU A 191 -14.76 -3.36 22.89
CA LEU A 191 -13.46 -2.93 22.39
C LEU A 191 -13.47 -1.41 22.29
N GLU A 192 -12.55 -0.76 23.00
CA GLU A 192 -12.39 0.68 22.90
C GLU A 192 -11.72 1.07 21.57
N VAL A 193 -12.50 1.77 20.74
CA VAL A 193 -12.09 2.22 19.42
C VAL A 193 -12.43 3.69 19.26
N THR A 194 -11.41 4.51 19.01
CA THR A 194 -11.59 5.92 18.69
C THR A 194 -11.74 6.07 17.19
N LEU A 195 -12.87 6.60 16.73
CA LEU A 195 -13.09 6.86 15.32
C LEU A 195 -12.29 8.08 14.84
N PRO A 196 -11.68 8.00 13.65
CA PRO A 196 -11.03 9.17 13.06
C PRO A 196 -12.05 10.24 12.67
N LYS A 197 -11.62 11.50 12.70
CA LYS A 197 -12.42 12.66 12.27
C LYS A 197 -12.49 12.75 10.74
N PHE A 198 -13.17 11.80 10.09
CA PHE A 198 -13.28 11.74 8.63
C PHE A 198 -14.03 12.94 8.06
N HIS A 199 -15.15 13.31 8.66
CA HIS A 199 -16.02 14.39 8.17
C HIS A 199 -15.28 15.71 8.01
N GLN A 200 -14.50 16.13 9.02
CA GLN A 200 -13.71 17.36 8.96
C GLN A 200 -12.69 17.40 7.81
N THR A 201 -12.14 16.23 7.45
CA THR A 201 -11.17 16.14 6.36
C THR A 201 -11.88 16.11 5.01
N GLU A 202 -13.05 15.48 4.94
CA GLU A 202 -13.91 15.45 3.78
C GLU A 202 -14.44 16.84 3.41
N GLU A 203 -14.97 17.60 4.36
CA GLU A 203 -15.42 18.99 4.13
C GLU A 203 -14.29 19.86 3.57
N LYS A 204 -13.09 19.77 4.18
CA LYS A 204 -11.89 20.49 3.71
C LYS A 204 -11.52 20.08 2.28
N LEU A 205 -11.64 18.80 1.96
CA LEU A 205 -11.37 18.26 0.63
C LEU A 205 -12.40 18.76 -0.39
N GLN A 206 -13.69 18.71 -0.07
CA GLN A 206 -14.76 19.22 -0.93
C GLN A 206 -14.57 20.71 -1.22
N HIS A 207 -14.27 21.52 -0.21
CA HIS A 207 -13.95 22.94 -0.38
C HIS A 207 -12.73 23.17 -1.27
N ALA A 208 -11.66 22.40 -1.04
CA ALA A 208 -10.46 22.48 -1.85
C ALA A 208 -10.72 22.09 -3.32
N GLN A 209 -11.61 21.11 -3.56
CA GLN A 209 -12.01 20.68 -4.89
C GLN A 209 -12.85 21.76 -5.59
N ARG A 210 -13.80 22.40 -4.90
CA ARG A 210 -14.55 23.55 -5.43
C ARG A 210 -13.60 24.67 -5.85
N LYS A 211 -12.64 25.03 -4.99
CA LYS A 211 -11.60 26.03 -5.32
C LYS A 211 -10.75 25.61 -6.51
N LEU A 212 -10.39 24.33 -6.64
CA LEU A 212 -9.64 23.83 -7.78
C LEU A 212 -10.40 24.07 -9.09
N ASN A 213 -11.70 23.77 -9.11
CA ASN A 213 -12.55 23.98 -10.28
C ASN A 213 -12.64 25.47 -10.68
N VAL A 214 -12.69 26.37 -9.70
CA VAL A 214 -12.61 27.83 -9.96
C VAL A 214 -11.26 28.21 -10.61
N LYS A 215 -10.14 27.64 -10.13
CA LYS A 215 -8.82 27.89 -10.72
C LYS A 215 -8.68 27.31 -12.13
N VAL A 216 -9.35 26.18 -12.43
CA VAL A 216 -9.45 25.64 -13.79
C VAL A 216 -10.14 26.63 -14.72
N ARG A 217 -11.34 27.10 -14.36
CA ARG A 217 -12.09 28.09 -15.15
C ARG A 217 -11.30 29.37 -15.39
N SER A 218 -10.63 29.88 -14.35
CA SER A 218 -9.77 31.06 -14.45
C SER A 218 -8.59 30.87 -15.41
N ALA A 219 -7.95 29.70 -15.42
CA ALA A 219 -6.86 29.40 -16.35
C ALA A 219 -7.37 29.31 -17.80
N HIS A 220 -8.52 28.69 -18.03
CA HIS A 220 -9.15 28.63 -19.35
C HIS A 220 -9.52 30.02 -19.87
N HIS A 221 -10.08 30.89 -19.03
CA HIS A 221 -10.38 32.27 -19.41
C HIS A 221 -9.12 33.04 -19.83
N ARG A 222 -7.98 32.78 -19.18
CA ARG A 222 -6.68 33.37 -19.54
C ARG A 222 -5.97 32.63 -20.69
N LYS A 223 -6.64 31.66 -21.34
CA LYS A 223 -6.08 30.77 -22.38
C LYS A 223 -4.73 30.15 -21.99
N THR A 224 -4.50 29.98 -20.68
CA THR A 224 -3.24 29.44 -20.14
C THR A 224 -3.39 27.95 -19.99
N ARG A 225 -2.37 27.19 -20.43
CA ARG A 225 -2.35 25.75 -20.21
C ARG A 225 -2.28 25.43 -18.71
N LEU A 226 -3.05 24.43 -18.26
CA LEU A 226 -3.14 24.08 -16.84
C LEU A 226 -1.79 23.72 -16.21
N ASP A 227 -0.86 23.16 -16.98
CA ASP A 227 0.49 22.84 -16.51
C ASP A 227 1.34 24.07 -16.20
N GLN A 228 1.10 25.20 -16.85
CA GLN A 228 1.78 26.47 -16.63
C GLN A 228 1.03 27.37 -15.61
N ALA A 229 -0.24 27.07 -15.33
CA ALA A 229 -1.04 27.82 -14.38
C ALA A 229 -0.62 27.57 -12.91
N SER A 230 0.29 28.41 -12.39
CA SER A 230 0.85 28.28 -11.02
C SER A 230 -0.22 28.17 -9.93
N ASN A 231 -1.26 29.00 -9.98
CA ASN A 231 -2.36 28.97 -8.99
C ASN A 231 -3.15 27.67 -9.03
N TYR A 232 -3.37 27.10 -10.22
CA TYR A 232 -4.01 25.80 -10.37
C TYR A 232 -3.11 24.69 -9.82
N GLN A 233 -1.81 24.71 -10.12
CA GLN A 233 -0.87 23.69 -9.62
C GLN A 233 -0.76 23.72 -8.09
N LYS A 234 -0.69 24.91 -7.47
CA LYS A 234 -0.72 25.09 -6.01
C LYS A 234 -1.98 24.48 -5.40
N GLN A 235 -3.15 24.79 -5.97
CA GLN A 235 -4.42 24.26 -5.46
C GLN A 235 -4.55 22.74 -5.68
N LYS A 236 -4.05 22.23 -6.81
CA LYS A 236 -4.02 20.79 -7.11
C LYS A 236 -3.18 20.03 -6.09
N ARG A 237 -2.01 20.56 -5.70
CA ARG A 237 -1.18 19.99 -4.64
C ARG A 237 -1.96 19.91 -3.32
N LYS A 238 -2.62 21.00 -2.91
CA LYS A 238 -3.47 21.04 -1.71
C LYS A 238 -4.57 19.97 -1.70
N VAL A 239 -5.26 19.78 -2.83
CA VAL A 239 -6.27 18.72 -2.98
C VAL A 239 -5.64 17.34 -2.79
N MET A 240 -4.50 17.08 -3.42
CA MET A 240 -3.79 15.79 -3.31
C MET A 240 -3.29 15.50 -1.89
N ASP A 241 -2.83 16.53 -1.17
CA ASP A 241 -2.42 16.40 0.24
C ASP A 241 -3.61 16.06 1.15
N LEU A 242 -4.79 16.66 0.91
CA LEU A 242 -6.01 16.32 1.65
C LEU A 242 -6.51 14.90 1.34
N TYR A 243 -6.48 14.48 0.08
CA TYR A 243 -6.76 13.09 -0.29
C TYR A 243 -5.81 12.11 0.42
N LEU A 244 -4.51 12.43 0.47
CA LEU A 244 -3.54 11.60 1.17
C LEU A 244 -3.80 11.57 2.67
N LYS A 245 -4.16 12.71 3.27
CA LYS A 245 -4.54 12.80 4.69
C LYS A 245 -5.73 11.88 5.00
N GLN A 246 -6.80 11.96 4.20
CA GLN A 246 -7.97 11.09 4.37
C GLN A 246 -7.60 9.61 4.25
N LYS A 247 -6.79 9.25 3.25
CA LYS A 247 -6.29 7.89 3.07
C LYS A 247 -5.46 7.42 4.26
N ASN A 248 -4.55 8.25 4.76
CA ASN A 248 -3.69 7.91 5.89
C ASN A 248 -4.48 7.77 7.19
N GLN A 249 -5.52 8.60 7.42
CA GLN A 249 -6.42 8.45 8.57
C GLN A 249 -7.13 7.10 8.56
N ARG A 250 -7.65 6.68 7.39
CA ARG A 250 -8.27 5.35 7.24
C ARG A 250 -7.25 4.24 7.47
N GLU A 251 -6.07 4.34 6.86
CA GLU A 251 -5.02 3.32 6.99
C GLU A 251 -4.53 3.19 8.44
N ASP A 252 -4.35 4.31 9.15
CA ASP A 252 -3.97 4.35 10.57
C ASP A 252 -5.03 3.70 11.45
N TYR A 253 -6.30 4.01 11.22
CA TYR A 253 -7.42 3.37 11.91
C TYR A 253 -7.40 1.84 11.76
N LEU A 254 -7.25 1.36 10.52
CA LEU A 254 -7.14 -0.07 10.22
C LEU A 254 -5.92 -0.72 10.89
N GLU A 255 -4.79 0.00 10.92
CA GLU A 255 -3.55 -0.47 11.53
C GLU A 255 -3.67 -0.60 13.06
N GLN A 256 -4.28 0.40 13.71
CA GLN A 256 -4.55 0.40 15.13
C GLN A 256 -5.56 -0.68 15.52
N LEU A 257 -6.67 -0.80 14.80
CA LEU A 257 -7.69 -1.83 15.02
C LEU A 257 -7.09 -3.23 14.95
N SER A 258 -6.47 -3.57 13.81
CA SER A 258 -5.87 -4.88 13.61
C SER A 258 -4.74 -5.16 14.60
N GLY A 259 -3.99 -4.14 15.01
CA GLY A 259 -2.98 -4.25 16.04
C GLY A 259 -3.56 -4.54 17.44
N LYS A 260 -4.61 -3.82 17.85
CA LYS A 260 -5.31 -4.04 19.13
C LYS A 260 -5.87 -5.45 19.22
N LEU A 261 -6.61 -5.88 18.20
CA LEU A 261 -7.26 -7.19 18.13
C LEU A 261 -6.24 -8.34 18.28
N VAL A 262 -5.19 -8.36 17.46
CA VAL A 262 -4.20 -9.45 17.46
C VAL A 262 -3.32 -9.43 18.71
N LYS A 263 -3.21 -8.29 19.41
CA LYS A 263 -2.47 -8.21 20.69
C LYS A 263 -3.26 -8.77 21.87
N GLN A 264 -4.59 -8.59 21.87
CA GLN A 264 -5.48 -8.94 22.99
C GLN A 264 -6.04 -10.36 22.88
N TYR A 265 -6.29 -10.84 21.65
CA TYR A 265 -6.98 -12.10 21.39
C TYR A 265 -6.10 -13.08 20.61
N ASP A 266 -6.27 -14.37 20.91
CA ASP A 266 -5.57 -15.48 20.27
C ASP A 266 -6.34 -16.11 19.12
N TYR A 267 -7.67 -16.10 19.23
CA TYR A 267 -8.58 -16.63 18.23
C TYR A 267 -9.46 -15.50 17.70
N LEU A 268 -9.36 -15.24 16.40
CA LEU A 268 -10.12 -14.21 15.72
C LEU A 268 -11.06 -14.88 14.72
N PHE A 269 -12.35 -14.84 15.02
CA PHE A 269 -13.41 -15.29 14.13
C PHE A 269 -13.96 -14.08 13.40
N VAL A 270 -13.87 -14.06 12.07
CA VAL A 270 -14.14 -12.88 11.27
C VAL A 270 -15.15 -13.20 10.19
N GLU A 271 -16.19 -12.39 10.07
CA GLU A 271 -17.19 -12.53 9.03
C GLU A 271 -16.56 -12.52 7.62
N SER A 272 -16.90 -13.50 6.79
CA SER A 272 -16.36 -13.61 5.44
C SER A 272 -17.02 -12.66 4.44
N PHE A 273 -18.36 -12.58 4.46
CA PHE A 273 -19.16 -11.92 3.43
C PHE A 273 -20.19 -10.97 4.05
N PRO A 274 -19.81 -9.71 4.33
CA PRO A 274 -20.76 -8.73 4.80
C PRO A 274 -21.65 -8.23 3.66
N LYS A 275 -22.90 -7.91 4.01
CA LYS A 275 -23.84 -7.21 3.13
C LYS A 275 -23.45 -5.73 3.05
N GLU A 276 -23.54 -5.15 1.86
CA GLU A 276 -23.30 -3.73 1.67
C GLU A 276 -24.50 -2.92 2.16
N GLU A 277 -24.25 -1.87 2.92
CA GLU A 277 -25.29 -0.96 3.41
C GLU A 277 -25.19 0.39 2.72
N ALA A 278 -26.33 0.98 2.40
CA ALA A 278 -26.40 2.34 1.87
C ALA A 278 -25.89 3.35 2.91
N HIS A 279 -25.18 4.38 2.47
CA HIS A 279 -24.67 5.48 3.32
C HIS A 279 -23.70 5.04 4.43
N ALA A 280 -22.90 4.00 4.20
CA ALA A 280 -21.87 3.56 5.15
C ALA A 280 -20.62 4.47 5.15
N ASP A 281 -20.09 4.77 6.34
CA ASP A 281 -18.82 5.51 6.48
C ASP A 281 -17.60 4.65 6.09
N PHE A 282 -17.74 3.34 6.22
CA PHE A 282 -16.78 2.34 5.77
C PHE A 282 -17.37 1.49 4.66
N SER A 283 -16.53 1.10 3.71
CA SER A 283 -16.94 0.26 2.58
C SER A 283 -16.56 -1.20 2.82
N ILE A 284 -17.14 -2.13 2.04
CA ILE A 284 -16.67 -3.52 1.98
C ILE A 284 -15.18 -3.60 1.60
N HIS A 285 -14.69 -2.65 0.79
CA HIS A 285 -13.26 -2.57 0.49
C HIS A 285 -12.41 -2.30 1.74
N ASP A 286 -12.89 -1.45 2.65
CA ASP A 286 -12.20 -1.22 3.93
C ASP A 286 -12.25 -2.45 4.84
N TRP A 287 -13.36 -3.20 4.81
CA TRP A 287 -13.47 -4.51 5.48
C TRP A 287 -12.45 -5.52 4.95
N HIS A 288 -12.33 -5.68 3.62
CA HIS A 288 -11.34 -6.57 3.02
C HIS A 288 -9.90 -6.18 3.33
N LYS A 289 -9.60 -4.87 3.43
CA LYS A 289 -8.29 -4.41 3.92
C LYS A 289 -8.06 -4.81 5.37
N LEU A 290 -9.08 -4.69 6.24
CA LEU A 290 -8.98 -5.12 7.63
C LEU A 290 -8.73 -6.63 7.72
N ILE A 291 -9.49 -7.46 6.99
CA ILE A 291 -9.27 -8.92 6.90
C ILE A 291 -7.83 -9.23 6.49
N THR A 292 -7.33 -8.56 5.46
CA THR A 292 -5.95 -8.76 4.98
C THR A 292 -4.95 -8.45 6.10
N LYS A 293 -5.16 -7.36 6.85
CA LYS A 293 -4.33 -6.98 7.99
C LYS A 293 -4.38 -7.98 9.13
N LEU A 294 -5.57 -8.39 9.54
CA LEU A 294 -5.76 -9.39 10.58
C LEU A 294 -5.09 -10.70 10.20
N ARG A 295 -5.21 -11.14 8.95
CA ARG A 295 -4.60 -12.37 8.46
C ARG A 295 -3.07 -12.35 8.59
N TYR A 296 -2.39 -11.36 7.99
CA TYR A 296 -0.94 -11.34 8.05
C TYR A 296 -0.41 -11.07 9.48
N LYS A 297 -1.09 -10.24 10.27
CA LYS A 297 -0.68 -9.99 11.66
C LYS A 297 -0.89 -11.22 12.54
N SER A 298 -1.98 -11.95 12.34
CA SER A 298 -2.21 -13.21 13.05
C SER A 298 -1.09 -14.21 12.74
N GLN A 299 -0.64 -14.30 11.49
CA GLN A 299 0.55 -15.08 11.14
C GLN A 299 1.82 -14.59 11.86
N TRP A 300 2.00 -13.27 11.99
CA TRP A 300 3.18 -12.71 12.67
C TRP A 300 3.28 -13.07 14.15
N TYR A 301 2.14 -13.13 14.83
CA TYR A 301 2.05 -13.38 16.27
C TYR A 301 1.54 -14.79 16.60
N ASN A 302 1.52 -15.69 15.61
CA ASN A 302 1.04 -17.07 15.73
C ASN A 302 -0.38 -17.19 16.33
N LYS A 303 -1.31 -16.33 15.88
CA LYS A 303 -2.72 -16.33 16.29
C LYS A 303 -3.57 -17.14 15.30
N LYS A 304 -4.68 -17.69 15.78
CA LYS A 304 -5.66 -18.42 14.95
C LYS A 304 -6.63 -17.42 14.35
N PHE A 305 -6.69 -17.38 13.02
CA PHE A 305 -7.58 -16.52 12.26
C PHE A 305 -8.49 -17.40 11.40
N LEU A 306 -9.80 -17.27 11.56
CA LEU A 306 -10.80 -18.04 10.83
C LEU A 306 -11.84 -17.10 10.21
N LEU A 307 -12.14 -17.33 8.93
CA LEU A 307 -13.26 -16.68 8.26
C LEU A 307 -14.52 -17.52 8.48
N ILE A 308 -15.58 -16.88 8.96
CA ILE A 308 -16.86 -17.52 9.26
C ILE A 308 -17.89 -16.99 8.28
N ASN A 309 -18.56 -17.92 7.59
CA ASN A 309 -19.72 -17.59 6.79
C ASN A 309 -20.96 -17.57 7.68
N THR A 310 -21.69 -16.46 7.68
CA THR A 310 -22.94 -16.27 8.43
C THR A 310 -24.18 -16.30 7.54
N ASP A 311 -24.05 -16.61 6.25
CA ASP A 311 -25.19 -16.74 5.34
C ASP A 311 -26.17 -17.80 5.85
N GLY A 312 -27.43 -17.41 6.07
CA GLY A 312 -28.50 -18.30 6.53
C GLY A 312 -28.67 -18.43 8.04
N ALA A 313 -27.85 -17.75 8.85
CA ALA A 313 -28.14 -17.62 10.28
C ALA A 313 -29.33 -16.66 10.46
N GLU A 314 -30.42 -17.13 11.08
CA GLU A 314 -31.55 -16.27 11.42
C GLU A 314 -31.05 -15.10 12.29
N GLU A 315 -31.16 -13.88 11.75
CA GLU A 315 -30.97 -12.66 12.54
C GLU A 315 -32.14 -12.57 13.53
N SER A 316 -32.04 -13.28 14.66
CA SER A 316 -32.94 -13.00 15.77
C SER A 316 -32.64 -11.57 16.23
N ASN A 317 -33.68 -10.73 16.33
CA ASN A 317 -33.55 -9.31 16.63
C ASN A 317 -32.85 -9.00 17.98
N SER A 318 -32.55 -10.01 18.80
CA SER A 318 -31.89 -9.87 20.10
C SER A 318 -30.38 -10.16 20.10
N VAL A 319 -29.84 -10.92 19.13
CA VAL A 319 -28.44 -11.38 19.16
C VAL A 319 -27.57 -10.54 18.22
N ARG A 320 -26.46 -10.00 18.75
CA ARG A 320 -25.51 -9.24 17.92
C ARG A 320 -24.83 -10.18 16.94
N LYS A 321 -24.78 -9.83 15.65
CA LYS A 321 -24.12 -10.61 14.60
C LYS A 321 -22.70 -11.08 14.97
N SER A 322 -21.92 -10.23 15.63
CA SER A 322 -20.59 -10.58 16.14
C SER A 322 -20.55 -11.73 17.17
N GLN A 323 -21.63 -11.96 17.93
CA GLN A 323 -21.78 -13.10 18.85
C GLN A 323 -22.04 -14.39 18.07
N VAL A 324 -22.89 -14.35 17.05
CA VAL A 324 -23.13 -15.49 16.14
C VAL A 324 -21.82 -15.93 15.46
N VAL A 325 -21.04 -14.98 14.96
CA VAL A 325 -19.71 -15.23 14.37
C VAL A 325 -18.78 -15.93 15.38
N GLU A 326 -18.80 -15.50 16.64
CA GLU A 326 -18.01 -16.14 17.70
C GLU A 326 -18.47 -17.57 17.96
N GLU A 327 -19.77 -17.80 18.16
CA GLU A 327 -20.32 -19.11 18.46
C GLU A 327 -20.01 -20.12 17.35
N MET A 328 -20.26 -19.76 16.09
CA MET A 328 -19.93 -20.61 14.94
C MET A 328 -18.42 -20.90 14.85
N GLY A 329 -17.61 -19.88 15.12
CA GLY A 329 -16.15 -20.01 15.13
C GLY A 329 -15.63 -20.96 16.20
N ARG A 330 -16.20 -20.91 17.41
CA ARG A 330 -15.87 -21.83 18.50
C ARG A 330 -16.25 -23.27 18.16
N HIS A 331 -17.45 -23.50 17.62
CA HIS A 331 -17.86 -24.84 17.18
C HIS A 331 -16.93 -25.41 16.11
N SER A 332 -16.45 -24.56 15.21
CA SER A 332 -15.50 -24.97 14.15
C SER A 332 -14.12 -25.38 14.70
N LEU A 333 -13.71 -24.86 15.86
CA LEU A 333 -12.47 -25.27 16.52
C LEU A 333 -12.57 -26.59 17.30
N ILE A 334 -13.79 -27.00 17.67
CA ILE A 334 -14.02 -28.25 18.42
C ILE A 334 -14.13 -29.45 17.46
N LYS A 335 -14.63 -29.22 16.24
CA LYS A 335 -14.89 -30.26 15.24
C LYS A 335 -13.71 -30.60 14.33
N GLY A 336 -12.63 -29.82 14.34
CA GLY A 336 -11.44 -30.01 13.49
C GLY A 336 -10.16 -29.93 14.29
#